data_AF-A0A712HLP2-F1
#
_entry.id   AF-A0A712HLP2-F1
#
_cell.length_a   1.000
_cell.length_b   1.000
_cell.length_c   1.000
_cell.angle_alpha   90.00
_cell.angle_beta   90.00
_cell.angle_gamma   90.00
#
_symmetry.space_group_name_H-M   'P 1'
#
loop_
_entity.id
_entity.type
_entity.pdbx_description
1 polymer ?
#
loop_
_entity_poly.entity_id
_entity_poly.type
_entity_poly.pdbx_seq_one_letter_code
_entity_poly.pdbx_strand_id
1 'polypeptide(L)'
;MNSLPQRSTDFELTTSQDGFALSWQQRLILRHSTENPCLWIGAGVADIDMFRGNFSIKDKLNEKIALTEATVSELPDGWLVQFSRGATISATLRISADEAGRLKLDLQNDDLHHNRIWLR
;
A
#
# COMPACT_ATOMS: atom_id res chain seq x y z
N MET A 1 -17.14 -32.13 18.29
CA MET A 1 -16.62 -30.76 18.54
C MET A 1 -15.76 -30.41 17.34
N ASN A 2 -16.32 -29.69 16.36
CA ASN A 2 -15.57 -29.28 15.19
C ASN A 2 -14.74 -28.05 15.59
N SER A 3 -13.45 -28.26 15.80
CA SER A 3 -12.47 -27.19 15.84
C SER A 3 -12.54 -26.44 14.52
N LEU A 4 -12.98 -25.19 14.57
CA LEU A 4 -12.84 -24.24 13.47
C LEU A 4 -11.36 -24.24 13.06
N PRO A 5 -11.02 -24.27 11.76
CA PRO A 5 -9.64 -24.14 11.34
C PRO A 5 -9.14 -22.80 11.88
N GLN A 6 -8.18 -22.87 12.79
CA GLN A 6 -7.40 -21.74 13.23
C GLN A 6 -6.76 -21.17 11.98
N ARG A 7 -7.30 -20.05 11.46
CA ARG A 7 -6.70 -19.32 10.35
C ARG A 7 -5.34 -18.84 10.85
N SER A 8 -4.31 -19.66 10.64
CA SER A 8 -2.92 -19.21 10.73
C SER A 8 -2.77 -18.21 9.59
N THR A 9 -2.90 -16.93 9.92
CA THR A 9 -2.51 -15.87 8.99
C THR A 9 -0.99 -15.91 8.94
N ASP A 10 -0.42 -16.62 7.98
CA ASP A 10 1.04 -16.73 7.78
C ASP A 10 1.66 -15.42 7.26
N PHE A 11 0.99 -14.28 7.48
CA PHE A 11 1.57 -12.96 7.32
C PHE A 11 1.92 -12.39 8.70
N GLU A 12 3.03 -11.68 8.76
CA GLU A 12 3.56 -11.10 9.98
C GLU A 12 3.97 -9.66 9.67
N LEU A 13 3.55 -8.73 10.52
CA LEU A 13 3.98 -7.35 10.44
C LEU A 13 4.82 -7.02 11.68
N THR A 14 6.07 -6.63 11.44
CA THR A 14 7.00 -6.20 12.50
C THR A 14 7.23 -4.70 12.38
N THR A 15 7.02 -3.96 13.47
CA THR A 15 7.31 -2.53 13.54
C THR A 15 8.75 -2.28 13.98
N SER A 16 9.35 -1.20 13.47
CA SER A 16 10.62 -0.64 13.93
C SER A 16 10.40 0.79 14.41
N GLN A 17 11.46 1.42 14.92
CA GLN A 17 11.41 2.82 15.37
C GLN A 17 11.02 3.79 14.24
N ASP A 18 11.33 3.44 13.00
CA ASP A 18 11.25 4.28 11.80
C ASP A 18 10.38 3.68 10.69
N GLY A 19 9.64 2.60 10.95
CA GLY A 19 8.81 1.96 9.93
C GLY A 19 8.30 0.56 10.27
N PHE A 20 8.18 -0.29 9.25
CA PHE A 20 7.67 -1.65 9.39
C PHE A 20 8.18 -2.58 8.29
N ALA A 21 8.05 -3.89 8.55
CA ALA A 21 8.26 -4.94 7.57
C ALA A 21 7.05 -5.90 7.57
N LEU A 22 6.54 -6.22 6.39
CA LEU A 22 5.50 -7.22 6.17
C LEU A 22 6.12 -8.44 5.51
N SER A 23 5.99 -9.59 6.16
CA SER A 23 6.39 -10.89 5.60
C SER A 23 5.17 -11.77 5.38
N TRP A 24 5.19 -12.62 4.37
CA TRP A 24 4.17 -13.65 4.14
C TRP A 24 4.84 -14.93 3.66
N GLN A 25 4.59 -16.05 4.35
CA GLN A 25 5.21 -17.35 4.05
C GLN A 25 6.74 -17.25 3.90
N GLN A 26 7.39 -16.59 4.87
CA GLN A 26 8.86 -16.39 4.92
C GLN A 26 9.42 -15.51 3.79
N ARG A 27 8.57 -14.81 3.04
CA ARG A 27 8.98 -13.85 2.01
C ARG A 27 8.73 -12.43 2.51
N LEU A 28 9.74 -11.58 2.47
CA LEU A 28 9.57 -10.15 2.71
C LEU A 28 8.78 -9.56 1.53
N ILE A 29 7.60 -9.03 1.81
CA ILE A 29 6.69 -8.45 0.80
C ILE A 29 6.84 -6.94 0.75
N LEU A 30 6.78 -6.27 1.91
CA LEU A 30 6.97 -4.83 2.02
C LEU A 30 7.99 -4.51 3.11
N ARG A 31 8.80 -3.49 2.86
CA ARG A 31 9.66 -2.88 3.85
C ARG A 31 9.56 -1.37 3.72
N HIS A 32 9.25 -0.72 4.82
CA HIS A 32 9.13 0.73 4.90
C HIS A 32 10.09 1.27 5.94
N SER A 33 10.78 2.35 5.60
CA SER A 33 11.34 3.27 6.58
C SER A 33 11.30 4.71 6.07
N THR A 34 11.55 5.70 6.94
CA THR A 34 11.66 7.11 6.55
C THR A 34 12.62 7.34 5.38
N GLU A 35 13.78 6.68 5.41
CA GLU A 35 14.82 6.79 4.38
C GLU A 35 14.53 5.94 3.13
N ASN A 36 13.79 4.84 3.30
CA ASN A 36 13.41 3.92 2.24
C ASN A 36 11.89 3.70 2.26
N PRO A 37 11.10 4.71 1.88
CA PRO A 37 9.65 4.59 1.87
C PRO A 37 9.25 3.53 0.84
N CYS A 38 8.22 2.74 1.12
CA CYS A 38 7.67 1.79 0.16
C CYS A 38 6.53 2.39 -0.70
N LEU A 39 5.99 3.55 -0.31
CA LEU A 39 4.80 4.13 -0.92
C LEU A 39 5.04 5.58 -1.36
N TRP A 40 4.67 5.86 -2.60
CA TRP A 40 4.51 7.20 -3.13
C TRP A 40 3.11 7.38 -3.68
N ILE A 41 2.57 8.57 -3.49
CA ILE A 41 1.32 9.00 -4.11
C ILE A 41 1.55 10.28 -4.89
N GLY A 42 0.64 10.61 -5.78
CA GLY A 42 0.80 11.79 -6.60
C GLY A 42 -0.34 12.00 -7.57
N ALA A 43 -0.21 13.04 -8.38
CA ALA A 43 -1.20 13.43 -9.36
C ALA A 43 -0.58 13.50 -10.75
N GLY A 44 -1.37 13.18 -11.77
CA GLY A 44 -0.98 13.33 -13.15
C GLY A 44 -2.17 13.28 -14.10
N VAL A 45 -1.96 13.73 -15.32
CA VAL A 45 -2.96 13.68 -16.39
C VAL A 45 -2.46 12.72 -17.47
N ALA A 46 -3.28 11.73 -17.80
CA ALA A 46 -2.97 10.81 -18.88
C ALA A 46 -3.03 11.56 -20.22
N ASP A 47 -1.98 11.42 -21.02
CA ASP A 47 -1.89 11.94 -22.37
C ASP A 47 -2.00 10.76 -23.34
N ILE A 48 -3.21 10.55 -23.85
CA ILE A 48 -3.57 9.34 -24.60
C ILE A 48 -3.92 9.74 -26.02
N ASP A 49 -3.07 9.32 -26.95
CA ASP A 49 -3.35 9.37 -28.38
C ASP A 49 -3.65 7.96 -28.90
N MET A 50 -4.75 7.82 -29.62
CA MET A 50 -5.13 6.57 -30.28
C MET A 50 -5.13 6.77 -31.79
N PHE A 51 -4.40 5.91 -32.50
CA PHE A 51 -4.46 5.82 -33.95
C PHE A 51 -4.71 4.38 -34.40
N ARG A 52 -5.94 4.12 -34.85
CA ARG A 52 -6.40 2.81 -35.35
C ARG A 52 -6.13 1.65 -34.37
N GLY A 53 -6.36 1.89 -33.08
CA GLY A 53 -6.10 0.91 -32.02
C GLY A 53 -4.66 0.84 -31.53
N ASN A 54 -3.72 1.56 -32.16
CA ASN A 54 -2.38 1.77 -31.61
C ASN A 54 -2.44 2.94 -30.63
N PHE A 55 -2.06 2.70 -29.38
CA PHE A 55 -2.08 3.71 -28.34
C PHE A 55 -0.68 4.25 -28.08
N SER A 56 -0.54 5.57 -28.09
CA SER A 56 0.55 6.27 -27.44
C SER A 56 0.04 6.81 -26.13
N ILE A 57 0.42 6.17 -25.02
CA ILE A 57 0.02 6.56 -23.66
C ILE A 57 1.26 7.15 -22.98
N LYS A 58 1.18 8.42 -22.60
CA LYS A 58 2.20 9.10 -21.81
C LYS A 58 1.55 9.59 -20.51
N ASP A 59 2.36 9.67 -19.46
CA ASP A 59 1.91 10.24 -18.19
C ASP A 59 2.52 11.63 -18.02
N LYS A 60 1.67 12.66 -18.01
CA LYS A 60 2.08 14.01 -17.60
C LYS A 60 1.99 14.05 -16.08
N LEU A 61 3.11 13.66 -15.45
CA LEU A 61 3.23 13.61 -14.01
C LEU A 61 3.32 15.03 -13.43
N ASN A 62 2.37 15.38 -12.56
CA ASN A 62 2.39 16.67 -11.87
C ASN A 62 3.19 16.56 -10.57
N GLU A 63 2.93 15.52 -9.80
CA GLU A 63 3.51 15.34 -8.47
C GLU A 63 3.79 13.86 -8.19
N LYS A 64 4.89 13.61 -7.47
CA LYS A 64 5.22 12.30 -6.92
C LYS A 64 5.85 12.50 -5.56
N ILE A 65 5.12 12.13 -4.53
CA ILE A 65 5.42 12.46 -3.14
C ILE A 65 5.64 11.16 -2.38
N ALA A 66 6.80 11.05 -1.74
CA ALA A 66 7.10 9.92 -0.87
C ALA A 66 6.34 10.08 0.44
N LEU A 67 5.55 9.08 0.84
CA LEU A 67 4.99 9.03 2.18
C LEU A 67 6.03 8.39 3.08
N THR A 68 6.69 9.18 3.90
CA THR A 68 7.86 8.77 4.70
C THR A 68 7.51 8.46 6.15
N GLU A 69 6.32 8.84 6.58
CA GLU A 69 5.80 8.55 7.92
C GLU A 69 4.78 7.41 7.80
N ALA A 70 4.78 6.50 8.78
CA ALA A 70 3.81 5.42 8.85
C ALA A 70 3.44 5.11 10.30
N THR A 71 2.14 5.00 10.57
CA THR A 71 1.62 4.51 11.85
C THR A 71 0.87 3.20 11.62
N VAL A 72 1.13 2.20 12.47
CA VAL A 72 0.54 0.87 12.37
C VAL A 72 -0.44 0.67 13.52
N SER A 73 -1.62 0.13 13.23
CA SER A 73 -2.63 -0.27 14.21
C SER A 73 -3.14 -1.68 13.91
N GLU A 74 -3.40 -2.46 14.96
CA GLU A 74 -4.02 -3.78 14.81
C GLU A 74 -5.53 -3.66 14.53
N LEU A 75 -6.02 -4.55 13.68
CA LEU A 75 -7.43 -4.77 13.40
C LEU A 75 -7.79 -6.23 13.74
N PRO A 76 -9.09 -6.56 13.92
CA PRO A 76 -9.51 -7.94 14.18
C PRO A 76 -9.07 -8.96 13.12
N ASP A 77 -8.83 -8.51 11.88
CA ASP A 77 -8.51 -9.35 10.71
C ASP A 77 -7.15 -9.03 10.07
N GLY A 78 -6.29 -8.27 10.75
CA GLY A 78 -4.95 -7.92 10.27
C GLY A 78 -4.47 -6.57 10.79
N TRP A 79 -3.99 -5.69 9.90
CA TRP A 79 -3.46 -4.37 10.28
C TRP A 79 -3.98 -3.24 9.41
N LEU A 80 -3.97 -2.05 10.00
CA LEU A 80 -4.13 -0.78 9.33
C LEU A 80 -2.80 -0.02 9.37
N VAL A 81 -2.30 0.37 8.21
CA VAL A 81 -1.12 1.24 8.08
C VAL A 81 -1.57 2.57 7.51
N GLN A 82 -1.32 3.64 8.26
CA GLN A 82 -1.60 5.02 7.85
C GLN A 82 -0.27 5.67 7.45
N PHE A 83 -0.11 5.93 6.15
CA PHE A 83 1.04 6.61 5.60
C PHE A 83 0.79 8.11 5.55
N SER A 84 1.81 8.92 5.79
CA SER A 84 1.72 10.38 5.67
C SER A 84 3.00 11.04 5.18
N ARG A 85 2.83 12.28 4.72
CA ARG A 85 3.90 13.26 4.51
C ARG A 85 3.40 14.59 5.05
N GLY A 86 3.74 14.90 6.30
CA GLY A 86 3.15 16.04 7.00
C GLY A 86 1.66 15.86 7.24
N ALA A 87 0.93 16.95 7.49
CA ALA A 87 -0.44 16.89 8.01
C ALA A 87 -1.55 16.68 6.96
N THR A 88 -1.25 16.86 5.67
CA THR A 88 -2.29 16.96 4.63
C THR A 88 -2.25 15.88 3.56
N ILE A 89 -1.16 15.10 3.49
CA ILE A 89 -0.97 14.10 2.45
C ILE A 89 -0.88 12.74 3.12
N SER A 90 -1.87 11.89 2.85
CA SER A 90 -1.98 10.59 3.49
C SER A 90 -2.61 9.54 2.59
N ALA A 91 -2.33 8.28 2.93
CA ALA A 91 -2.95 7.11 2.33
C ALA A 91 -3.07 5.99 3.38
N THR A 92 -4.11 5.19 3.24
CA THR A 92 -4.41 4.09 4.15
C THR A 92 -4.24 2.75 3.44
N LEU A 93 -3.47 1.84 4.05
CA LEU A 93 -3.31 0.45 3.62
C LEU A 93 -3.90 -0.49 4.68
N ARG A 94 -4.89 -1.28 4.28
CA ARG A 94 -5.38 -2.41 5.08
C ARG A 94 -4.70 -3.70 4.60
N ILE A 95 -4.16 -4.44 5.56
CA ILE A 95 -3.48 -5.71 5.34
C ILE A 95 -4.33 -6.79 6.00
N SER A 96 -4.78 -7.78 5.23
CA SER A 96 -5.60 -8.88 5.74
C SER A 96 -5.43 -10.16 4.91
N ALA A 97 -6.13 -11.23 5.32
CA ALA A 97 -6.32 -12.43 4.50
C ALA A 97 -7.70 -12.38 3.83
N ASP A 98 -7.78 -12.76 2.58
CA ASP A 98 -9.07 -13.04 1.95
C ASP A 98 -9.65 -14.40 2.38
N GLU A 99 -10.83 -14.76 1.85
CA GLU A 99 -11.51 -16.02 2.19
C GLU A 99 -10.71 -17.27 1.85
N ALA A 100 -9.82 -17.20 0.86
CA ALA A 100 -8.94 -18.28 0.44
C ALA A 100 -7.58 -18.27 1.16
N GLY A 101 -7.38 -17.36 2.13
CA GLY A 101 -6.13 -17.23 2.88
C GLY A 101 -5.02 -16.51 2.10
N ARG A 102 -5.33 -15.81 1.02
CA ARG A 102 -4.34 -15.01 0.26
C ARG A 102 -4.09 -13.69 0.97
N LEU A 103 -2.84 -13.24 0.97
CA LEU A 103 -2.48 -11.89 1.43
C LEU A 103 -3.21 -10.85 0.57
N LYS A 104 -3.97 -9.97 1.22
CA LYS A 104 -4.71 -8.87 0.61
C LYS A 104 -4.15 -7.53 1.09
N LEU A 105 -3.87 -6.65 0.13
CA LEU A 105 -3.42 -5.28 0.34
C LEU A 105 -4.45 -4.33 -0.27
N ASP A 106 -5.29 -3.71 0.56
CA ASP A 106 -6.24 -2.70 0.12
C ASP A 106 -5.67 -1.31 0.40
N LEU A 107 -5.23 -0.62 -0.66
CA LEU A 107 -4.60 0.69 -0.58
C LEU A 107 -5.53 1.78 -1.12
N GLN A 108 -5.69 2.85 -0.35
CA GLN A 108 -6.54 3.99 -0.69
C GLN A 108 -5.80 5.29 -0.40
N ASN A 109 -5.74 6.19 -1.40
CA ASN A 109 -5.34 7.57 -1.17
C ASN A 109 -6.52 8.33 -0.56
N ASP A 110 -6.26 9.18 0.42
CA ASP A 110 -7.33 9.89 1.14
C ASP A 110 -7.92 11.06 0.32
N ASP A 111 -7.14 11.59 -0.64
CA ASP A 111 -7.58 12.60 -1.60
C ASP A 111 -7.59 12.03 -3.02
N LEU A 112 -8.73 12.18 -3.71
CA LEU A 112 -8.96 11.75 -5.09
C LEU A 112 -8.09 12.51 -6.11
N HIS A 113 -7.58 13.70 -5.77
CA HIS A 113 -6.62 14.41 -6.62
C HIS A 113 -5.31 13.63 -6.78
N HIS A 114 -4.93 12.83 -5.78
CA HIS A 114 -3.80 11.92 -5.89
C HIS A 114 -4.21 10.65 -6.65
N ASN A 115 -4.23 10.74 -7.98
CA ASN A 115 -4.63 9.67 -8.89
C ASN A 115 -3.47 8.79 -9.40
N ARG A 116 -2.34 8.78 -8.71
CA ARG A 116 -1.18 7.91 -8.99
C ARG A 116 -0.68 7.27 -7.70
N ILE A 117 -0.24 6.02 -7.81
CA ILE A 117 0.33 5.22 -6.73
C ILE A 117 1.58 4.53 -7.26
N TRP A 118 2.67 4.57 -6.49
CA TRP A 118 3.83 3.71 -6.68
C TRP A 118 4.09 2.96 -5.39
N LEU A 119 4.06 1.63 -5.47
CA LEU A 119 4.39 0.73 -4.37
C LEU A 119 5.66 -0.04 -4.74
N ARG A 120 6.61 -0.16 -3.81
CA ARG A 120 7.85 -0.92 -3.96
C ARG A 120 7.85 -2.18 -3.10
#